data_AF-A0A0F5VJM4-F1
#
_entry.id   AF-A0A0F5VJM4-F1
#
_cell.length_a   1.000
_cell.length_b   1.000
_cell.length_c   1.000
_cell.angle_alpha   90.00
_cell.angle_beta   90.00
_cell.angle_gamma   90.00
#
_symmetry.space_group_name_H-M   'P 1'
#
loop_
_entity.id
_entity.type
_entity.pdbx_description
1 polymer ?
#
loop_
_entity_poly.entity_id
_entity_poly.type
_entity_poly.pdbx_seq_one_letter_code
_entity_poly.pdbx_strand_id
1 'polypeptide(L)'
;MVEALAALLPGAEMGPTSTKGRDDNIGFFVLAIAPGRLRDQGTFLKQSEELFGALLDAPALDPDSPVRYPGWPEAQHARDAHEHGVPLAAPLFADLETVAAQHSLTFPTPLGGTR
;
A
#
# COMPACT_ATOMS: atom_id res chain seq x y z
N MET A 1 3.31 -20.32 -0.37
CA MET A 1 3.85 -19.67 0.84
C MET A 1 2.82 -18.77 1.50
N VAL A 2 2.24 -17.80 0.80
CA VAL A 2 1.21 -16.90 1.34
C VAL A 2 0.05 -17.68 1.96
N GLU A 3 -0.59 -18.58 1.20
CA GLU A 3 -1.71 -19.42 1.69
C GLU A 3 -1.39 -20.19 2.97
N ALA A 4 -0.16 -20.71 3.07
CA ALA A 4 0.26 -21.51 4.21
C ALA A 4 0.37 -20.66 5.49
N LEU A 5 0.93 -19.46 5.39
CA LEU A 5 1.15 -18.57 6.54
C LEU A 5 -0.08 -17.74 6.90
N ALA A 6 -0.83 -17.31 5.90
CA ALA A 6 -1.97 -16.42 6.08
C ALA A 6 -3.29 -17.16 6.28
N ALA A 7 -3.47 -18.37 5.73
CA ALA A 7 -4.72 -19.13 5.84
C ALA A 7 -4.55 -20.44 6.62
N LEU A 8 -3.70 -21.36 6.14
CA LEU A 8 -3.59 -22.71 6.72
C LEU A 8 -3.13 -22.70 8.19
N LEU A 9 -2.02 -22.02 8.49
CA LEU A 9 -1.44 -21.97 9.84
C LEU A 9 -2.38 -21.34 10.88
N PRO A 10 -2.98 -20.16 10.64
CA PRO A 10 -3.91 -19.55 11.59
C PRO A 10 -5.31 -20.19 11.58
N GLY A 11 -5.62 -21.07 10.63
CA GLY A 11 -6.94 -21.69 10.48
C GLY A 11 -7.98 -20.79 9.82
N ALA A 12 -7.55 -19.86 8.98
CA ALA A 12 -8.42 -19.03 8.15
C ALA A 12 -8.95 -19.80 6.93
N GLU A 13 -9.95 -19.25 6.25
CA GLU A 13 -10.43 -19.86 5.02
C GLU A 13 -9.37 -19.82 3.93
N MET A 14 -9.21 -20.96 3.25
CA MET A 14 -8.25 -21.12 2.16
C MET A 14 -8.95 -20.80 0.83
N GLY A 15 -8.37 -19.94 0.00
CA GLY A 15 -9.01 -19.41 -1.21
C GLY A 15 -9.64 -20.46 -2.15
N PRO A 16 -8.98 -21.61 -2.42
CA PRO A 16 -9.56 -22.65 -3.28
C PRO A 16 -10.73 -23.42 -2.65
N THR A 17 -10.86 -23.41 -1.32
CA THR A 17 -11.88 -24.16 -0.57
C THR A 17 -12.84 -23.25 0.18
N SER A 18 -12.72 -21.93 0.03
CA SER A 18 -13.51 -20.95 0.75
C SER A 18 -14.95 -20.93 0.23
N THR A 19 -15.90 -20.81 1.15
CA THR A 19 -17.30 -20.59 0.80
C THR A 19 -17.56 -19.11 1.00
N LYS A 20 -17.52 -18.34 -0.10
CA LYS A 20 -17.76 -16.89 -0.07
C LYS A 20 -19.02 -16.59 0.75
N GLY A 21 -18.87 -15.76 1.78
CA GLY A 21 -19.89 -15.54 2.80
C GLY A 21 -19.95 -14.08 3.25
N ARG A 22 -20.70 -13.81 4.33
CA ARG A 22 -20.71 -12.48 4.95
C ARG A 22 -19.38 -12.18 5.67
N ASP A 23 -18.71 -13.24 6.10
CA ASP A 23 -17.37 -13.22 6.67
C ASP A 23 -16.55 -14.21 5.83
N ASP A 24 -15.61 -13.66 5.06
CA ASP A 24 -14.72 -14.46 4.21
C ASP A 24 -13.62 -15.15 5.02
N ASN A 25 -13.58 -14.96 6.35
CA ASN A 25 -12.59 -15.51 7.28
C ASN A 25 -11.15 -15.37 6.74
N ILE A 26 -10.84 -14.14 6.27
CA ILE A 26 -9.57 -13.81 5.65
C ILE A 26 -8.50 -13.76 6.74
N GLY A 27 -7.49 -14.62 6.62
CA GLY A 27 -6.34 -14.59 7.50
C GLY A 27 -5.19 -13.76 6.94
N PHE A 28 -4.32 -13.32 7.85
CA PHE A 28 -3.16 -12.49 7.55
C PHE A 28 -1.93 -13.03 8.28
N PHE A 29 -0.75 -12.81 7.68
CA PHE A 29 0.52 -13.05 8.33
C PHE A 29 1.29 -11.74 8.40
N VAL A 30 1.71 -11.34 9.61
CA VAL A 30 2.50 -10.13 9.85
C VAL A 30 3.79 -10.52 10.54
N LEU A 31 4.92 -10.08 9.99
CA LEU A 31 6.26 -10.32 10.54
C LEU A 31 6.99 -8.99 10.70
N ALA A 32 7.47 -8.73 11.92
CA ALA A 32 8.36 -7.61 12.22
C ALA A 32 9.75 -8.15 12.57
N ILE A 33 10.76 -7.63 11.88
CA ILE A 33 12.16 -7.95 12.15
C ILE A 33 12.83 -6.67 12.66
N ALA A 34 13.48 -6.74 13.81
CA ALA A 34 14.28 -5.64 14.35
C ALA A 34 15.76 -5.82 13.95
N PRO A 35 16.28 -5.14 12.92
CA PRO A 35 17.61 -5.42 12.38
C PRO A 35 18.73 -5.22 13.41
N GLY A 36 18.56 -4.24 14.31
CA GLY A 36 19.49 -3.96 15.41
C GLY A 36 19.64 -5.08 16.44
N ARG A 37 18.77 -6.10 16.43
CA ARG A 37 18.92 -7.32 17.24
C ARG A 37 19.74 -8.40 16.56
N LEU A 38 19.95 -8.31 15.25
CA LEU A 38 20.66 -9.30 14.44
C LEU A 38 22.09 -8.85 14.12
N ARG A 39 22.31 -7.53 14.05
CA ARG A 39 23.59 -6.90 13.76
C ARG A 39 23.61 -5.45 14.23
N ASP A 40 24.77 -4.80 14.18
CA ASP A 40 24.89 -3.38 14.49
C ASP A 40 23.93 -2.53 13.63
N GLN A 41 23.14 -1.68 14.30
CA GLN A 41 22.08 -0.90 13.67
C GLN A 41 22.63 0.20 12.76
N GLY A 42 23.68 0.90 13.19
CA GLY A 42 24.29 1.97 12.39
C GLY A 42 24.86 1.42 11.08
N THR A 43 25.54 0.28 11.16
CA THR A 43 26.08 -0.43 10.00
C THR A 43 24.95 -0.92 9.08
N PHE A 44 23.86 -1.47 9.63
CA PHE A 44 22.71 -1.88 8.82
C PHE A 44 22.08 -0.72 8.05
N LEU A 45 21.88 0.43 8.70
CA LEU A 45 21.33 1.63 8.07
C LEU A 45 22.24 2.13 6.94
N LYS A 46 23.53 2.28 7.22
CA LYS A 46 24.53 2.71 6.23
C LYS A 46 24.56 1.79 5.01
N GLN A 47 24.57 0.48 5.23
CA GLN A 47 24.58 -0.48 4.12
C GLN A 47 23.25 -0.52 3.36
N SER A 48 22.13 -0.21 4.03
CA SER A 48 20.83 -0.09 3.35
C SER A 48 20.84 1.13 2.42
N GLU A 49 21.37 2.27 2.89
CA GLU A 49 21.57 3.46 2.06
C GLU A 49 22.49 3.17 0.86
N GLU A 50 23.62 2.49 1.09
CA GLU A 50 24.55 2.08 0.02
C GLU A 50 23.85 1.17 -1.01
N LEU A 51 23.06 0.19 -0.56
CA LEU A 51 22.34 -0.74 -1.42
C LEU A 51 21.30 -0.01 -2.30
N PHE A 52 20.46 0.82 -1.70
CA PHE A 52 19.44 1.55 -2.46
C PHE A 52 20.05 2.63 -3.34
N GLY A 53 21.14 3.28 -2.89
CA GLY A 53 21.92 4.21 -3.69
C GLY A 53 22.48 3.55 -4.95
N ALA A 54 23.13 2.39 -4.81
CA ALA A 54 23.66 1.64 -5.94
C ALA A 54 22.58 1.24 -6.97
N LEU A 55 21.36 0.96 -6.52
CA LEU A 55 20.22 0.69 -7.40
C LEU A 55 19.76 1.95 -8.16
N LEU A 56 19.74 3.11 -7.50
CA LEU A 56 19.35 4.37 -8.13
C LEU A 56 20.41 4.90 -9.11
N ASP A 57 21.69 4.60 -8.86
CA ASP A 57 22.82 4.96 -9.73
C ASP A 57 22.95 4.04 -10.95
N ALA A 58 22.21 2.93 -10.98
CA ALA A 58 22.24 2.02 -12.12
C ALA A 58 21.68 2.68 -13.38
N PRO A 59 22.33 2.51 -14.55
CA PRO A 59 21.82 3.08 -15.79
C PRO A 59 20.46 2.46 -16.14
N ALA A 60 19.47 3.31 -16.41
CA ALA A 60 18.18 2.87 -16.90
C ALA A 60 18.29 2.37 -18.35
N LEU A 61 17.53 1.32 -18.69
CA LEU A 61 17.42 0.84 -20.07
C LEU A 61 16.63 1.82 -20.95
N ASP A 62 15.63 2.47 -20.36
CA ASP A 62 14.83 3.52 -20.97
C ASP A 62 15.13 4.85 -20.27
N PRO A 63 15.68 5.87 -20.97
CA PRO A 63 15.95 7.18 -20.39
C PRO A 63 14.74 7.87 -19.78
N ASP A 64 13.53 7.58 -20.28
CA ASP A 64 12.28 8.18 -19.79
C ASP A 64 11.69 7.42 -18.58
N SER A 65 12.28 6.28 -18.22
CA SER A 65 11.86 5.43 -17.11
C SER A 65 13.05 5.08 -16.21
N PRO A 66 13.45 6.00 -15.31
CA PRO A 66 14.63 5.82 -14.48
C PRO A 66 14.46 4.71 -13.44
N VAL A 67 15.56 4.07 -13.02
CA VAL A 67 15.54 2.99 -12.04
C VAL A 67 15.02 3.49 -10.68
N ARG A 68 14.08 2.73 -10.08
CA ARG A 68 13.46 3.01 -8.78
C ARG A 68 13.27 1.71 -8.00
N TYR A 69 13.13 1.81 -6.67
CA TYR A 69 12.82 0.67 -5.81
C TYR A 69 11.32 0.59 -5.46
N PRO A 70 10.81 -0.60 -5.09
CA PRO A 70 9.43 -0.77 -4.65
C PRO A 70 9.06 0.19 -3.51
N GLY A 71 7.91 0.86 -3.61
CA GLY A 71 7.48 1.87 -2.66
C GLY A 71 7.81 3.31 -3.08
N TRP A 72 8.69 3.54 -4.05
CA TRP A 72 8.99 4.90 -4.53
C TRP A 72 7.78 5.56 -5.23
N PRO A 73 7.13 4.91 -6.23
CA PRO A 73 5.96 5.50 -6.86
C PRO A 73 4.82 5.76 -5.87
N GLU A 74 4.60 4.84 -4.94
CA GLU A 74 3.58 4.96 -3.89
C GLU A 74 3.89 6.11 -2.94
N ALA A 75 5.15 6.29 -2.53
CA ALA A 75 5.55 7.42 -1.69
C ALA A 75 5.40 8.77 -2.42
N GLN A 76 5.62 8.80 -3.74
CA GLN A 76 5.37 9.99 -4.55
C GLN A 76 3.87 10.30 -4.61
N HIS A 77 3.04 9.32 -4.99
CA HIS A 77 1.59 9.49 -5.01
C HIS A 77 1.03 9.89 -3.64
N ALA A 78 1.57 9.35 -2.54
CA ALA A 78 1.14 9.70 -1.19
C ALA A 78 1.49 11.16 -0.83
N ARG A 79 2.67 11.66 -1.22
CA ARG A 79 3.03 13.08 -1.06
C ARG A 79 2.13 13.96 -1.90
N ASP A 80 1.96 13.63 -3.18
CA ASP A 80 1.14 14.41 -4.10
C ASP A 80 -0.32 14.48 -3.60
N ALA A 81 -0.88 13.37 -3.13
CA ALA A 81 -2.22 13.31 -2.58
C ALA A 81 -2.36 14.05 -1.24
N HIS A 82 -1.32 14.06 -0.41
CA HIS A 82 -1.32 14.82 0.83
C HIS A 82 -1.31 16.34 0.57
N GLU A 83 -0.63 16.78 -0.49
CA GLU A 83 -0.54 18.19 -0.87
C GLU A 83 -1.76 18.66 -1.67
N HIS A 84 -2.29 17.84 -2.58
CA HIS A 84 -3.27 18.26 -3.58
C HIS A 84 -4.64 17.57 -3.45
N GLY A 85 -4.78 16.61 -2.54
CA GLY A 85 -5.96 15.76 -2.39
C GLY A 85 -5.89 14.45 -3.18
N VAL A 86 -6.73 13.49 -2.80
CA VAL A 86 -6.81 12.18 -3.48
C VAL A 86 -7.70 12.29 -4.72
N PRO A 87 -7.21 11.98 -5.92
CA PRO A 87 -8.04 11.97 -7.12
C PRO A 87 -9.04 10.81 -7.05
N LEU A 88 -10.32 11.11 -7.26
CA LEU A 88 -11.39 10.13 -7.32
C LEU A 88 -12.03 10.14 -8.71
N ALA A 89 -12.29 8.96 -9.26
CA ALA A 89 -13.08 8.83 -10.47
C ALA A 89 -14.52 9.30 -10.20
N ALA A 90 -15.12 10.03 -11.14
CA ALA A 90 -16.47 10.58 -10.97
C ALA A 90 -17.54 9.54 -10.57
N PRO A 91 -17.56 8.30 -11.10
CA PRO A 91 -18.50 7.27 -10.66
C PRO A 91 -18.30 6.88 -9.18
N LEU A 92 -17.04 6.70 -8.75
CA LEU A 92 -16.73 6.38 -7.36
C LEU A 92 -17.13 7.51 -6.41
N PHE A 93 -16.93 8.77 -6.82
CA PHE A 93 -17.37 9.92 -6.05
C PHE A 93 -18.89 9.90 -5.83
N ALA A 94 -19.67 9.68 -6.88
CA ALA A 94 -21.12 9.59 -6.81
C ALA A 94 -21.61 8.42 -5.93
N ASP A 95 -20.94 7.28 -5.99
CA ASP A 95 -21.22 6.13 -5.13
C ASP A 95 -20.99 6.48 -3.65
N LEU A 96 -19.89 7.17 -3.34
CA LEU A 96 -19.57 7.59 -1.98
C LEU A 96 -20.55 8.66 -1.45
N GLU A 97 -21.00 9.59 -2.29
CA GLU A 97 -22.06 10.55 -1.94
C GLU A 97 -23.38 9.83 -1.61
N THR A 98 -23.72 8.80 -2.39
CA THR A 98 -24.92 7.98 -2.15
C THR A 98 -24.84 7.27 -0.80
N VAL A 99 -23.69 6.68 -0.47
CA VAL A 99 -23.46 6.04 0.83
C VAL A 99 -23.58 7.07 1.98
N ALA A 100 -22.99 8.26 1.82
CA ALA A 100 -23.09 9.30 2.83
C ALA A 100 -24.55 9.74 3.07
N ALA A 101 -25.34 9.91 2.00
CA ALA A 101 -26.76 10.25 2.10
C ALA A 101 -27.58 9.16 2.81
N GLN A 102 -27.36 7.89 2.48
CA GLN A 102 -28.03 6.75 3.12
C GLN A 102 -27.81 6.70 4.64
N HIS A 103 -26.63 7.14 5.08
CA HIS A 103 -26.24 7.15 6.48
C HIS A 103 -26.35 8.52 7.16
N SER A 104 -26.93 9.52 6.49
CA SER A 104 -27.03 10.91 7.00
C SER A 104 -25.68 11.51 7.43
N LEU A 105 -24.61 11.19 6.71
CA LEU A 105 -23.27 11.71 6.93
C LEU A 105 -23.01 12.96 6.07
N THR A 106 -22.25 13.91 6.61
CA THR A 106 -21.78 15.05 5.83
C THR A 106 -20.65 14.61 4.92
N PHE A 107 -20.83 14.77 3.61
CA PHE A 107 -19.81 14.43 2.63
C PHE A 107 -18.70 15.51 2.57
N PRO A 108 -17.41 15.13 2.51
CA PRO A 108 -16.30 16.08 2.48
C PRO A 108 -16.34 16.97 1.22
N THR A 109 -15.91 18.21 1.36
CA THR A 109 -15.82 19.15 0.23
C THR A 109 -14.59 18.83 -0.63
N PRO A 110 -14.73 18.68 -1.97
CA PRO A 110 -13.59 18.46 -2.87
C PRO A 110 -12.60 19.63 -2.88
N LEU A 111 -11.32 19.32 -3.07
CA LEU A 111 -10.29 20.32 -3.31
C LEU A 111 -10.28 20.70 -4.81
N GLY A 112 -10.30 21.99 -5.14
CA GLY A 112 -10.08 22.50 -6.51
C GLY A 112 -11.29 22.68 -7.43
N GLY A 113 -12.54 22.45 -7.00
CA GLY A 113 -13.72 22.71 -7.84
C GLY A 113 -15.07 22.60 -7.13
N THR A 114 -16.05 23.38 -7.60
CA THR A 114 -17.45 23.40 -7.16
C THR A 114 -18.22 22.15 -7.58
N ARG A 115 -19.21 21.77 -6.75
CA ARG A 115 -20.19 20.68 -6.94
C ARG A 115 -20.69 20.53 -8.37
#